data_AF-A0A075MB47-F1
#
_entry.id   AF-A0A075MB47-F1
#
_cell.length_a   1.000
_cell.length_b   1.000
_cell.length_c   1.000
_cell.angle_alpha   90.00
_cell.angle_beta   90.00
_cell.angle_gamma   90.00
#
_symmetry.space_group_name_H-M   'P 1'
#
loop_
_entity.id
_entity.type
_entity.pdbx_description
1 polymer ?
#
loop_
_entity_poly.entity_id
_entity_poly.type
_entity_poly.pdbx_seq_one_letter_code
_entity_poly.pdbx_strand_id
1 'polypeptide(L)' 'MVVGGGASLVAGAVKKATGVGDNRFFVSDNPQFDLVLGMMAMKG' A
#
# COMPACT_ATOMS: atom_id res chain seq x y z
N MET A 1 -1.34 1.94 4.87
CA MET A 1 -0.88 1.28 3.63
C MET A 1 -1.90 1.58 2.54
N VAL A 2 -1.46 1.74 1.30
CA VAL A 2 -2.36 1.84 0.13
C VAL A 2 -1.90 0.80 -0.89
N VAL A 3 -2.84 -0.01 -1.38
CA VAL A 3 -2.60 -1.14 -2.30
C VAL A 3 -3.53 -1.06 -3.51
N GLY A 4 -3.32 -1.91 -4.51
CA GLY A 4 -4.13 -2.00 -5.72
C GLY A 4 -3.64 -1.09 -6.85
N GLY A 5 -4.22 -1.27 -8.05
CA GLY A 5 -3.76 -0.57 -9.27
C GLY A 5 -3.92 0.96 -9.24
N GLY A 6 -4.81 1.48 -8.39
CA GLY A 6 -4.98 2.92 -8.19
C GLY A 6 -4.10 3.53 -7.10
N ALA A 7 -3.24 2.74 -6.43
CA ALA A 7 -2.48 3.21 -5.27
C ALA A 7 -1.61 4.44 -5.56
N SER A 8 -0.92 4.46 -6.71
CA SER A 8 -0.08 5.59 -7.15
C SER A 8 -0.89 6.88 -7.37
N LEU A 9 -2.18 6.79 -7.66
CA LEU A 9 -3.06 7.94 -7.90
C LEU A 9 -3.51 8.62 -6.60
N VAL A 10 -3.63 7.87 -5.50
CA VAL A 10 -4.28 8.36 -4.26
C VAL A 10 -3.39 8.36 -3.03
N ALA A 11 -2.26 7.64 -3.02
CA ALA A 11 -1.45 7.45 -1.83
C ALA A 11 -1.00 8.77 -1.17
N GLY A 12 -0.60 9.76 -1.98
CA GLY A 12 -0.18 11.07 -1.47
C GLY A 12 -1.32 11.83 -0.77
N ALA A 13 -2.52 11.80 -1.35
CA ALA A 13 -3.71 12.44 -0.77
C ALA A 13 -4.12 11.76 0.56
N VAL A 14 -4.11 10.42 0.59
CA VAL A 14 -4.42 9.65 1.80
C VAL A 14 -3.41 9.92 2.90
N LYS A 15 -2.11 9.94 2.59
CA LYS A 15 -1.06 10.23 3.58
C LYS A 15 -1.22 11.64 4.17
N LYS A 16 -1.46 12.64 3.31
CA LYS A 16 -1.70 14.02 3.74
C LYS A 16 -2.94 14.15 4.63
N ALA A 17 -4.04 13.49 4.28
CA ALA A 17 -5.29 13.57 5.02
C ALA A 17 -5.23 12.86 6.39
N THR A 18 -4.41 11.82 6.51
CA THR A 18 -4.30 11.02 7.73
C THR A 18 -3.18 11.48 8.67
N GLY A 19 -2.16 12.19 8.16
CA GLY A 19 -1.03 12.65 8.97
C GLY A 19 -0.17 11.51 9.55
N VAL A 20 -0.26 10.30 8.99
CA VAL A 20 0.51 9.15 9.43
C VAL A 20 1.99 9.36 9.11
N GLY A 21 2.85 9.21 10.11
CA GLY A 21 4.30 9.32 9.97
C GLY A 21 4.88 8.32 8.96
N ASP A 22 6.01 8.68 8.36
CA ASP A 22 6.62 7.94 7.25
C ASP A 22 6.95 6.48 7.57
N ASN A 23 7.29 6.21 8.83
CA ASN A 23 7.56 4.86 9.33
C ASN A 23 6.31 3.97 9.51
N ARG A 24 5.10 4.49 9.26
CA ARG A 24 3.83 3.78 9.39
C ARG A 24 2.94 3.86 8.14
N PHE A 25 3.36 4.59 7.11
CA PHE A 25 2.63 4.69 5.85
C PHE A 25 3.39 3.98 4.73
N PHE A 26 2.93 2.78 4.37
CA PHE A 26 3.59 1.92 3.38
C PHE A 26 2.88 1.94 2.03
N VAL A 27 3.67 2.01 0.96
CA VAL A 27 3.27 1.76 -0.43
C VAL A 27 4.42 0.97 -1.05
N SER A 28 4.12 -0.18 -1.68
CA SER A 28 5.14 -1.00 -2.34
C SER A 28 5.46 -0.47 -3.74
N ASP A 29 6.51 -1.01 -4.36
CA ASP A 29 6.85 -0.70 -5.77
C ASP A 29 5.85 -1.27 -6.77
N ASN A 30 5.11 -2.32 -6.38
CA ASN A 30 4.16 -3.02 -7.24
C ASN A 30 2.79 -3.21 -6.54
N PRO A 31 2.08 -2.12 -6.22
CA PRO A 31 0.93 -2.16 -5.32
C PRO A 31 -0.25 -2.98 -5.88
N GLN A 32 -0.33 -3.15 -7.20
CA GLN A 32 -1.32 -4.02 -7.85
C GLN A 32 -1.20 -5.51 -7.48
N PHE A 33 -0.04 -5.96 -7.02
CA PHE A 33 0.22 -7.36 -6.65
C PHE A 33 0.23 -7.60 -5.14
N ASP A 34 0.15 -6.55 -4.31
CA ASP A 34 0.29 -6.66 -2.85
C ASP A 34 -0.68 -7.67 -2.22
N LEU A 35 -1.93 -7.71 -2.71
CA LEU A 35 -2.93 -8.64 -2.19
C LEU A 35 -2.53 -10.11 -2.46
N VAL A 36 -2.23 -10.44 -3.72
CA VAL A 36 -1.89 -11.82 -4.09
C VAL A 36 -0.55 -12.25 -3.49
N LEU A 37 0.45 -11.36 -3.43
CA LEU A 37 1.73 -11.66 -2.79
C LEU A 37 1.56 -11.90 -1.29
N GLY A 38 0.72 -11.12 -0.61
CA GLY A 38 0.38 -11.35 0.80
C GLY A 38 -0.28 -12.73 1.00
N MET A 39 -1.22 -13.11 0.16
CA MET A 39 -1.86 -14.44 0.20
C MET A 39 -0.84 -15.57 -0.03
N MET A 40 0.06 -15.42 -1.00
CA MET A 40 1.10 -16.41 -1.28
C MET A 40 2.06 -16.58 -0.10
N ALA A 41 2.42 -15.49 0.58
CA ALA A 41 3.26 -15.54 1.78
C ALA A 41 2.56 -16.19 2.99
N MET A 42 1.23 -16.08 3.08
CA MET A 42 0.43 -16.68 4.15
C MET A 42 0.11 -18.16 3.92
N LYS A 43 0.27 -18.66 2.69
CA LYS A 43 0.02 -20.06 2.32
C LYS A 43 1.13 -21.03 2.81
N GLY A 44 1.95 -20.61 3.76
CA GLY A 44 2.93 -21.45 4.45
C GLY A 44 2.28 -22.65 5.14
#